data_AF-A0A929PMV7-F1
#
_entry.id   AF-A0A929PMV7-F1
#
_cell.length_a   1.000
_cell.length_b   1.000
_cell.length_c   1.000
_cell.angle_alpha   90.00
_cell.angle_beta   90.00
_cell.angle_gamma   90.00
#
_symmetry.space_group_name_H-M   'P 1'
#
loop_
_entity.id
_entity.type
_entity.pdbx_description
1 polymer ?
#
loop_
_entity_poly.entity_id
_entity_poly.type
_entity_poly.pdbx_seq_one_letter_code
_entity_poly.pdbx_strand_id
1 'polypeptide(L)'
;MIRKKDPHGMKMLYNGISGPVYGIMLRFANGNEKLANRLLSATFKKIEQEIYTFRPEKGSFFCWILNTSRCLAQDHIFEYPNTADGKNNKCIFDLMINKGVSIDDAAALLQVSRMECAAMLRKKLQNLSSPRL
;
A
#
# COMPACT_ATOMS: atom_id res chain seq x y z
N MET A 1 20.83 7.63 16.45
CA MET A 1 21.36 6.49 15.65
C MET A 1 20.70 6.44 14.27
N ILE A 2 19.38 6.24 14.16
CA ILE A 2 18.69 6.14 12.85
C ILE A 2 18.81 7.40 11.97
N ARG A 3 18.64 8.61 12.53
CA ARG A 3 18.83 9.88 11.79
C ARG A 3 20.25 10.10 11.26
N LYS A 4 21.25 9.43 11.83
CA LYS A 4 22.64 9.48 11.35
C LYS A 4 22.92 8.43 10.26
N LYS A 5 21.88 7.74 9.76
CA LYS A 5 21.98 6.57 8.86
C LYS A 5 22.96 5.52 9.38
N ASP A 6 23.00 5.37 10.69
CA ASP A 6 23.84 4.39 11.34
C ASP A 6 23.37 2.98 10.94
N PRO A 7 24.25 2.13 10.37
CA PRO A 7 23.87 0.80 9.89
C PRO A 7 23.26 -0.09 11.00
N HIS A 8 23.71 0.06 12.24
CA HIS A 8 23.16 -0.68 13.37
C HIS A 8 21.74 -0.22 13.70
N GLY A 9 21.50 1.09 13.69
CA GLY A 9 20.16 1.67 13.87
C GLY A 9 19.16 1.20 12.79
N MET A 10 19.59 1.16 11.53
CA MET A 10 18.75 0.67 10.42
C MET A 10 18.49 -0.83 10.51
N LYS A 11 19.49 -1.62 10.93
CA LYS A 11 19.32 -3.07 11.15
C LYS A 11 18.34 -3.38 12.27
N MET A 12 18.43 -2.66 13.40
CA MET A 12 17.46 -2.77 14.49
C MET A 12 16.04 -2.43 14.04
N LEU A 13 15.91 -1.36 13.24
CA LEU A 13 14.63 -0.99 12.66
C LEU A 13 14.06 -2.10 11.78
N TYR A 14 14.87 -2.60 10.83
CA TYR A 14 14.46 -3.67 9.94
C TYR A 14 13.97 -4.91 10.73
N ASN A 15 14.72 -5.34 11.73
CA ASN A 15 14.36 -6.50 12.55
C ASN A 15 13.04 -6.30 13.32
N GLY A 16 12.76 -5.08 13.80
CA GLY A 16 11.58 -4.81 14.62
C GLY A 16 10.28 -4.64 13.84
N ILE A 17 10.34 -4.17 12.59
CA ILE A 17 9.12 -3.75 11.85
C ILE A 17 9.00 -4.32 10.44
N SER A 18 9.97 -5.09 9.95
CA SER A 18 9.88 -5.72 8.63
C SER A 18 8.65 -6.62 8.48
N GLY A 19 8.26 -7.36 9.52
CA GLY A 19 7.07 -8.22 9.51
C GLY A 19 5.77 -7.46 9.21
N PRO A 20 5.39 -6.45 10.02
CA PRO A 20 4.21 -5.63 9.76
C PRO A 20 4.23 -4.94 8.39
N VAL A 21 5.37 -4.38 7.98
CA VAL A 21 5.51 -3.72 6.67
C VAL A 21 5.37 -4.74 5.53
N TYR A 22 5.97 -5.92 5.66
CA TYR A 22 5.85 -7.00 4.68
C TYR A 22 4.40 -7.47 4.54
N GLY A 23 3.65 -7.63 5.63
CA GLY A 23 2.24 -7.99 5.57
C GLY A 23 1.36 -6.95 4.85
N ILE A 24 1.76 -5.67 4.88
CA ILE A 24 1.14 -4.63 4.06
C ILE A 24 1.54 -4.83 2.59
N MET A 25 2.84 -4.95 2.31
CA MET A 25 3.33 -5.12 0.94
C MET A 25 2.75 -6.36 0.25
N LEU A 26 2.57 -7.45 0.99
CA LEU A 26 1.98 -8.69 0.46
C LEU A 26 0.52 -8.51 0.06
N ARG A 27 -0.26 -7.76 0.87
CA ARG A 27 -1.64 -7.40 0.50
C ARG A 27 -1.68 -6.50 -0.73
N PHE A 28 -0.79 -5.52 -0.81
CA PHE A 28 -0.65 -4.65 -1.98
C PHE A 28 -0.24 -5.43 -3.24
N ALA A 29 0.64 -6.42 -3.08
CA ALA A 29 1.13 -7.30 -4.14
C ALA A 29 0.19 -8.46 -4.48
N ASN A 30 -1.04 -8.50 -3.93
CA ASN A 30 -1.99 -9.60 -4.14
C ASN A 30 -1.40 -11.00 -3.84
N GLY A 31 -0.54 -11.12 -2.83
CA GLY A 31 0.14 -12.38 -2.49
C GLY A 31 1.39 -12.69 -3.31
N ASN A 32 1.79 -11.83 -4.27
CA ASN A 32 3.05 -12.01 -4.99
C ASN A 32 4.24 -11.66 -4.09
N GLU A 33 4.90 -12.69 -3.54
CA GLU A 33 6.02 -12.53 -2.61
C GLU A 33 7.23 -11.82 -3.24
N LYS A 34 7.50 -12.03 -4.53
CA LYS A 34 8.63 -11.37 -5.22
C LYS A 34 8.43 -9.86 -5.28
N LEU A 35 7.22 -9.44 -5.65
CA LEU A 35 6.85 -8.02 -5.65
C LEU A 35 6.82 -7.45 -4.22
N ALA A 36 6.27 -8.19 -3.26
CA ALA A 36 6.21 -7.76 -1.86
C ALA A 36 7.61 -7.52 -1.27
N ASN A 37 8.57 -8.42 -1.52
CA ASN A 37 9.95 -8.27 -1.08
C ASN A 37 10.66 -7.08 -1.74
N ARG A 38 10.38 -6.82 -3.03
CA ARG A 38 10.88 -5.64 -3.74
C ARG A 38 10.35 -4.35 -3.12
N LEU A 39 9.04 -4.28 -2.86
CA LEU A 39 8.40 -3.12 -2.23
C LEU A 39 8.89 -2.90 -0.79
N LEU A 40 9.08 -3.97 -0.02
CA LEU A 40 9.66 -3.91 1.33
C LEU A 40 11.05 -3.27 1.29
N SER A 41 11.92 -3.76 0.39
CA SER A 41 13.28 -3.24 0.23
C SER A 41 13.27 -1.76 -0.18
N ALA A 42 12.41 -1.39 -1.14
CA ALA A 42 12.24 -0.01 -1.57
C ALA A 42 11.74 0.90 -0.43
N THR A 43 10.84 0.38 0.41
CA THR A 43 10.32 1.09 1.59
C THR A 43 11.41 1.42 2.60
N PHE A 44 12.27 0.46 2.95
CA PHE A 44 13.37 0.73 3.87
C PHE A 44 14.40 1.70 3.31
N LYS A 45 14.67 1.64 2.00
CA LYS A 45 15.50 2.64 1.32
C LYS A 45 14.89 4.04 1.39
N LYS A 46 13.57 4.17 1.18
CA LYS A 46 12.84 5.45 1.30
C LYS A 46 12.86 5.96 2.74
N ILE A 47 12.64 5.09 3.73
CA ILE A 47 12.73 5.45 5.16
C ILE A 47 14.11 5.98 5.50
N GLU A 48 15.18 5.31 5.08
CA GLU A 48 16.55 5.75 5.31
C GLU A 48 16.81 7.13 4.70
N GLN A 49 16.29 7.36 3.49
CA GLN A 49 16.40 8.64 2.81
C GLN A 49 15.61 9.74 3.50
N GLU A 50 14.39 9.46 3.97
CA GLU A 50 13.44 10.48 4.47
C GLU A 50 13.39 10.58 6.01
N ILE A 51 14.20 9.83 6.76
CA ILE A 51 14.16 9.78 8.22
C ILE A 51 14.25 11.16 8.90
N TYR A 52 14.92 12.13 8.27
CA TYR A 52 15.05 13.49 8.79
C TYR A 52 13.72 14.26 8.75
N THR A 53 12.78 13.86 7.91
CA THR A 53 11.44 14.46 7.78
C THR A 53 10.51 14.03 8.92
N PHE A 54 10.82 12.94 9.62
CA PHE A 54 10.01 12.48 10.75
C PHE A 54 9.90 13.59 11.81
N ARG A 55 8.68 13.80 12.30
CA ARG A 55 8.31 14.78 13.33
C ARG A 55 7.55 14.05 14.43
N PRO A 56 8.17 13.77 15.60
CA PRO A 56 7.51 13.03 16.68
C PRO A 56 6.23 13.70 17.20
N GLU A 57 6.12 15.02 17.05
CA GLU A 57 4.93 15.80 17.40
C GLU A 57 3.71 15.51 16.50
N LYS A 58 3.91 14.92 15.31
CA LYS A 58 2.81 14.58 14.38
C LYS A 58 2.32 13.14 14.52
N GLY A 59 2.95 12.33 15.38
CA GLY A 59 2.57 10.94 15.61
C GLY A 59 3.75 10.02 15.87
N SER A 60 3.45 8.74 16.14
CA SER A 60 4.49 7.75 16.42
C SER A 60 5.37 7.46 15.20
N PHE A 61 6.61 7.07 15.47
CA PHE A 61 7.54 6.67 14.41
C PHE A 61 7.02 5.46 13.62
N PHE A 62 6.36 4.53 14.30
CA PHE A 62 5.71 3.39 13.67
C PHE A 62 4.62 3.82 12.68
N CYS A 63 3.72 4.72 13.09
CA CYS A 63 2.68 5.25 12.20
C CYS A 63 3.25 5.98 10.98
N TRP A 64 4.31 6.77 11.18
CA TRP A 64 5.01 7.44 10.06
C TRP A 64 5.54 6.42 9.04
N ILE A 65 6.17 5.34 9.50
CA ILE A 65 6.66 4.27 8.62
C ILE A 65 5.53 3.59 7.87
N LEU A 66 4.42 3.26 8.55
CA LEU A 66 3.27 2.64 7.88
C LEU A 66 2.71 3.55 6.77
N ASN A 67 2.68 4.86 7.01
CA ASN A 67 2.24 5.82 6.01
C ASN A 67 3.18 5.86 4.81
N THR A 68 4.50 5.99 5.04
CA THR A 68 5.51 5.98 3.97
C THR A 68 5.45 4.70 3.14
N SER A 69 5.29 3.56 3.81
CA SER A 69 5.12 2.24 3.20
C SER A 69 3.91 2.21 2.25
N ARG A 70 2.76 2.70 2.72
CA ARG A 70 1.51 2.72 1.95
C ARG A 70 1.61 3.65 0.75
N CYS A 71 2.14 4.86 0.92
CA CYS A 71 2.33 5.81 -0.18
C CYS A 71 3.21 5.20 -1.28
N LEU A 72 4.34 4.59 -0.92
CA LEU A 72 5.20 3.92 -1.90
C LEU A 72 4.48 2.79 -2.65
N ALA A 73 3.69 1.97 -1.94
CA ALA A 73 2.95 0.90 -2.56
C ALA A 73 1.85 1.41 -3.52
N GLN A 74 1.22 2.53 -3.18
CA GLN A 74 0.27 3.22 -4.06
C GLN A 74 0.96 3.76 -5.31
N ASP A 75 2.08 4.49 -5.15
CA ASP A 75 2.87 5.01 -6.27
C ASP A 75 3.21 3.90 -7.27
N HIS A 76 3.64 2.73 -6.78
CA HIS A 76 3.96 1.58 -7.63
C HIS A 76 2.74 1.03 -8.41
N ILE A 77 1.52 1.10 -7.85
CA ILE A 77 0.30 0.69 -8.54
C ILE A 77 0.00 1.64 -9.71
N PHE A 78 0.22 2.94 -9.52
CA PHE A 78 0.00 3.94 -10.56
C PHE A 78 1.05 3.88 -11.66
N GLU A 79 2.32 3.68 -11.30
CA GLU A 79 3.42 3.55 -12.26
C GLU A 79 3.30 2.26 -13.08
N TYR A 80 2.87 1.16 -12.46
CA TYR A 80 2.81 -0.14 -13.12
C TYR A 80 1.46 -0.85 -12.94
N PRO A 81 0.38 -0.33 -13.57
CA PRO A 81 -0.92 -0.96 -13.49
C PRO A 81 -0.94 -2.37 -14.09
N ASN A 82 -0.03 -2.71 -15.01
CA ASN A 82 -0.09 -3.94 -15.80
C ASN A 82 0.89 -5.06 -15.37
N THR A 83 1.81 -4.84 -14.43
CA THR A 83 2.77 -5.87 -13.96
C THR A 83 2.29 -6.66 -12.76
N ALA A 84 1.10 -6.38 -12.22
CA ALA A 84 0.42 -7.30 -11.32
C ALA A 84 -0.13 -8.46 -12.16
N ASP A 85 0.66 -9.53 -12.24
CA ASP A 85 0.44 -10.74 -13.02
C ASP A 85 -1.02 -11.23 -13.07
N GLY A 86 -1.49 -11.47 -14.30
CA GLY A 86 -2.43 -12.55 -14.67
C GLY A 86 -3.78 -12.63 -13.95
N LYS A 87 -4.86 -12.36 -14.72
CA LYS A 87 -6.29 -12.47 -14.37
C LYS A 87 -6.87 -11.29 -13.60
N ASN A 88 -6.98 -10.19 -14.34
CA ASN A 88 -8.16 -9.36 -14.52
C ASN A 88 -9.36 -9.61 -13.58
N ASN A 89 -9.18 -9.33 -12.29
CA ASN A 89 -10.25 -9.03 -11.36
C ASN A 89 -9.80 -7.96 -10.37
N LYS A 90 -9.23 -6.85 -10.90
CA LYS A 90 -9.11 -5.61 -10.15
C LYS A 90 -10.53 -5.08 -9.93
N CYS A 91 -11.25 -5.69 -8.99
CA CYS A 91 -12.51 -5.16 -8.58
C CYS A 91 -12.23 -3.84 -7.84
N ILE A 92 -13.08 -2.86 -8.07
CA ILE A 92 -13.05 -1.57 -7.36
C ILE A 92 -12.91 -1.71 -5.84
N PHE A 93 -13.47 -2.79 -5.29
CA PHE A 93 -13.39 -3.13 -3.88
C PHE A 93 -11.93 -3.40 -3.44
N ASP A 94 -11.12 -4.09 -4.25
CA ASP A 94 -9.72 -4.36 -3.92
C ASP A 94 -8.88 -3.06 -3.92
N LEU A 95 -9.08 -2.21 -4.92
CA LEU A 95 -8.38 -0.92 -5.01
C LEU A 95 -8.74 0.01 -3.84
N MET A 96 -10.04 0.11 -3.51
CA MET A 96 -10.52 1.08 -2.52
C MET A 96 -10.51 0.55 -1.09
N ILE A 97 -10.71 -0.75 -0.86
CA ILE A 97 -10.78 -1.32 0.50
C ILE A 97 -9.43 -1.90 0.92
N ASN A 98 -8.82 -2.73 0.07
CA ASN A 98 -7.56 -3.41 0.44
C ASN A 98 -6.34 -2.50 0.24
N LYS A 99 -6.31 -1.73 -0.86
CA LYS A 99 -5.19 -0.83 -1.21
C LYS A 99 -5.46 0.62 -0.82
N GLY A 100 -6.70 0.92 -0.41
CA GLY A 100 -7.31 2.23 -0.19
C GLY A 100 -6.72 3.37 -0.99
N VAL A 101 -6.76 3.13 -2.30
CA VAL A 101 -6.73 4.13 -3.37
C VAL A 101 -8.01 4.98 -3.27
N SER A 102 -7.90 6.28 -3.59
CA SER A 102 -9.07 7.17 -3.59
C SER A 102 -10.07 6.79 -4.69
N ILE A 103 -11.30 7.32 -4.62
CA ILE A 103 -12.31 7.04 -5.65
C ILE A 103 -11.91 7.62 -7.01
N ASP A 104 -11.30 8.81 -7.00
CA ASP A 104 -10.87 9.51 -8.20
C ASP A 104 -9.70 8.78 -8.86
N ASP A 105 -8.74 8.34 -8.05
CA ASP A 105 -7.60 7.55 -8.51
C ASP A 105 -8.00 6.16 -9.02
N ALA A 106 -8.94 5.50 -8.32
CA ALA A 106 -9.46 4.21 -8.76
C ALA A 106 -10.24 4.34 -10.08
N ALA A 107 -10.99 5.44 -10.25
CA ALA A 107 -11.68 5.75 -11.49
C ALA A 107 -10.70 5.95 -12.65
N ALA A 108 -9.60 6.68 -12.42
CA ALA A 108 -8.53 6.86 -13.39
C ALA A 108 -7.86 5.53 -13.77
N LEU A 109 -7.52 4.68 -12.79
CA LEU A 109 -6.91 3.36 -13.01
C LEU A 109 -7.83 2.39 -13.76
N LEU A 110 -9.14 2.48 -13.54
CA LEU A 110 -10.14 1.62 -14.18
C LEU A 110 -10.68 2.20 -15.50
N GLN A 111 -10.26 3.41 -15.87
CA GLN A 111 -10.76 4.14 -17.06
C GLN A 111 -12.29 4.29 -17.06
N VAL A 112 -12.87 4.60 -15.90
CA VAL A 112 -14.32 4.83 -15.72
C VAL A 112 -14.57 6.20 -15.10
N SER A 113 -15.81 6.70 -15.18
CA SER A 113 -16.19 7.92 -14.45
C SER A 113 -16.25 7.69 -12.94
N ARG A 114 -16.06 8.74 -12.14
CA ARG A 114 -16.22 8.70 -10.68
C ARG A 114 -17.59 8.16 -10.25
N MET A 115 -18.65 8.51 -10.99
CA MET A 115 -20.02 8.05 -10.69
C MET A 115 -20.17 6.55 -10.94
N GLU A 116 -19.64 6.04 -12.05
CA GLU A 116 -19.62 4.59 -12.33
C GLU A 116 -18.78 3.85 -11.29
N CYS A 117 -17.64 4.43 -10.90
CA CYS A 117 -16.81 3.94 -9.81
C CYS A 117 -17.66 3.80 -8.51
N ALA A 118 -18.31 4.88 -8.06
CA ALA A 118 -19.16 4.85 -6.87
C ALA A 118 -20.29 3.80 -6.97
N ALA A 119 -20.93 3.69 -8.13
CA ALA A 119 -22.01 2.74 -8.38
C ALA A 119 -21.52 1.27 -8.30
N MET A 120 -20.36 0.97 -8.90
CA MET A 120 -19.75 -0.36 -8.86
C MET A 120 -19.40 -0.78 -7.43
N LEU A 121 -18.82 0.14 -6.63
CA LEU A 121 -18.51 -0.14 -5.22
C LEU A 121 -19.78 -0.43 -4.43
N ARG A 122 -20.82 0.41 -4.59
CA ARG A 122 -22.10 0.24 -3.91
C ARG A 122 -22.75 -1.11 -4.23
N LYS A 123 -22.80 -1.49 -5.51
CA LYS A 123 -23.34 -2.78 -5.96
C LYS A 123 -22.57 -3.97 -5.35
N LYS A 124 -21.24 -3.87 -5.28
CA LYS A 124 -20.41 -4.95 -4.71
C LYS A 124 -20.61 -5.08 -3.20
N LEU A 125 -20.73 -3.97 -2.48
CA LEU A 125 -21.04 -3.96 -1.04
C LEU A 125 -22.42 -4.58 -0.75
N GLN A 126 -23.44 -4.24 -1.55
CA GLN A 126 -24.77 -4.84 -1.41
C GLN A 126 -24.74 -6.36 -1.60
N ASN A 127 -24.01 -6.86 -2.60
CA ASN A 127 -23.86 -8.30 -2.83
C ASN A 127 -23.10 -9.04 -1.72
N LEU A 128 -22.27 -8.35 -0.94
CA LEU A 128 -21.61 -8.91 0.25
C LEU A 128 -22.52 -8.91 1.48
N SER A 129 -23.51 -8.00 1.50
CA SER A 129 -24.45 -7.79 2.61
C SER A 129 -25.67 -8.71 2.50
N SER A 130 -26.06 -9.11 1.30
CA SER A 130 -27.09 -10.12 1.08
C SER A 130 -26.51 -11.50 1.37
N PRO A 131 -26.94 -12.20 2.45
CA PRO A 131 -26.49 -13.56 2.69
C PRO A 131 -26.83 -14.42 1.47
N ARG A 132 -25.85 -15.21 1.01
CA ARG A 132 -26.11 -16.25 0.00
C ARG A 132 -27.07 -17.24 0.63
N LEU A 133 -28.36 -17.12 0.27
CA LEU A 133 -29.37 -18.16 0.46
C LEU A 133 -29.03 -19.37 -0.41
#